data_AF-A0A6C0LL93-F1
#
_entry.id   AF-A0A6C0LL93-F1
#
_cell.length_a   1.000
_cell.length_b   1.000
_cell.length_c   1.000
_cell.angle_alpha   90.00
_cell.angle_beta   90.00
_cell.angle_gamma   90.00
#
_symmetry.space_group_name_H-M   'P 1'
#
loop_
_entity.id
_entity.type
_entity.pdbx_description
1 polymer ?
#
loop_
_entity_poly.entity_id
_entity_poly.type
_entity_poly.pdbx_seq_one_letter_code
_entity_poly.pdbx_strand_id
1 'polypeptide(L)'
;MVFEFLIIFFYPVFFDFAFHYFQWPTILNWFTFYKQNEEYTITETEIKDDSLVKINKFDKQYESKYMEEYKNTSKTYVFTSDELLLINDTVEELKLKNTDNKDLVELLKEAEQVAVNKKVEDLYNSYIFELTPLGNVIMRYNSKSETFDYFSDNAIPYRILETISRKYVLRNNCVPLYVDMEQSLKESEEKAREREKEIKEKELEKEKSSIKTKNIFASFKSYNKQSISNNIQNIPPPRNGSNVRVENKDTIIVIKEEANRYSHQGKMVNFNFLKKIDKKIVNKKLALSFADFKAMNIK
;
A
#
# COMPACT_ATOMS: atom_id res chain seq x y z
N MET A 1 -61.89 42.41 10.85
CA MET A 1 -61.79 43.42 11.93
C MET A 1 -62.13 42.71 13.22
N VAL A 2 -61.24 42.83 14.21
CA VAL A 2 -61.32 42.32 15.60
C VAL A 2 -60.92 40.85 15.82
N PHE A 3 -59.69 40.71 16.34
CA PHE A 3 -59.13 39.62 17.14
C PHE A 3 -59.93 39.43 18.43
N GLU A 4 -59.98 38.21 18.99
CA GLU A 4 -59.66 37.99 20.41
C GLU A 4 -59.11 36.56 20.64
N PHE A 5 -57.98 36.51 21.35
CA PHE A 5 -57.32 35.34 21.92
C PHE A 5 -57.95 35.03 23.29
N LEU A 6 -58.03 33.75 23.65
CA LEU A 6 -58.11 33.36 25.06
C LEU A 6 -57.32 32.06 25.31
N ILE A 7 -56.23 32.24 26.06
CA ILE A 7 -55.35 31.22 26.61
C ILE A 7 -55.82 30.94 28.05
N ILE A 8 -56.07 29.68 28.41
CA ILE A 8 -56.11 29.24 29.82
C ILE A 8 -55.33 27.91 29.95
N PHE A 9 -54.40 27.93 30.91
CA PHE A 9 -53.52 26.86 31.40
C PHE A 9 -54.27 25.79 32.22
N PHE A 10 -53.79 24.53 32.25
CA PHE A 10 -53.27 23.84 33.46
C PHE A 10 -53.01 22.31 33.26
N TYR A 11 -51.73 21.95 33.35
CA TYR A 11 -51.02 20.76 33.87
C TYR A 11 -51.45 19.27 33.64
N PRO A 12 -50.46 18.35 33.61
CA PRO A 12 -50.57 16.98 33.10
C PRO A 12 -50.77 15.92 34.20
N VAL A 13 -51.33 14.78 33.80
CA VAL A 13 -51.48 13.59 34.64
C VAL A 13 -50.15 12.84 34.73
N PHE A 14 -49.67 12.74 35.96
CA PHE A 14 -48.58 11.87 36.41
C PHE A 14 -48.90 10.40 36.12
N PHE A 15 -47.94 9.66 35.58
CA PHE A 15 -47.89 8.20 35.68
C PHE A 15 -46.58 7.82 36.36
N ASP A 16 -46.66 7.62 37.67
CA ASP A 16 -45.66 6.92 38.47
C ASP A 16 -45.70 5.43 38.11
N PHE A 17 -44.57 4.89 37.64
CA PHE A 17 -44.29 3.48 37.85
C PHE A 17 -42.83 3.29 38.21
N ALA A 18 -42.64 2.63 39.34
CA ALA A 18 -41.43 2.61 40.13
C ALA A 18 -40.28 1.82 39.48
N PHE A 19 -39.11 2.39 39.70
CA PHE A 19 -37.78 1.79 39.58
C PHE A 19 -37.66 0.45 40.30
N HIS A 20 -37.08 -0.55 39.65
CA HIS A 20 -36.15 -1.48 40.29
C HIS A 20 -35.12 -2.01 39.26
N TYR A 21 -33.87 -1.57 39.46
CA TYR A 21 -32.59 -2.19 39.06
C TYR A 21 -32.31 -2.50 37.58
N PHE A 22 -31.57 -1.59 36.92
CA PHE A 22 -30.46 -1.99 36.04
C PHE A 22 -29.49 -0.80 35.84
N GLN A 23 -28.32 -0.83 36.49
CA GLN A 23 -27.25 0.15 36.28
C GLN A 23 -26.58 -0.10 34.92
N TRP A 24 -26.78 0.80 33.97
CA TRP A 24 -25.88 1.01 32.84
C TRP A 24 -25.16 2.35 33.04
N PRO A 25 -23.82 2.41 33.03
CA PRO A 25 -23.11 3.67 32.94
C PRO A 25 -23.27 4.24 31.52
N THR A 26 -24.22 5.14 31.39
CA THR A 26 -24.53 5.94 30.19
C THR A 26 -23.39 6.89 29.85
N ILE A 27 -22.87 6.82 28.63
CA ILE A 27 -22.83 7.86 27.55
C ILE A 27 -22.29 9.27 27.87
N LEU A 28 -22.14 9.67 29.14
CA LEU A 28 -21.61 10.98 29.55
C LEU A 28 -20.09 11.09 29.38
N ASN A 29 -19.35 9.99 29.26
CA ASN A 29 -17.90 10.04 29.05
C ASN A 29 -17.50 10.21 27.58
N TRP A 30 -18.45 10.06 26.64
CA TRP A 30 -18.21 10.30 25.22
C TRP A 30 -18.46 11.77 24.85
N PHE A 31 -19.44 12.42 25.51
CA PHE A 31 -19.73 13.84 25.33
C PHE A 31 -18.67 14.76 25.95
N THR A 32 -18.00 14.35 27.04
CA THR A 32 -16.88 15.12 27.61
C THR A 32 -15.59 15.01 26.81
N PHE A 33 -15.38 13.90 26.09
CA PHE A 33 -14.24 13.76 25.16
C PHE A 33 -14.43 14.59 23.88
N TYR A 34 -15.66 14.76 23.39
CA TYR A 34 -15.97 15.53 22.19
C TYR A 34 -16.05 17.05 22.38
N LYS A 35 -16.24 17.53 23.62
CA LYS A 35 -16.42 18.96 23.90
C LYS A 35 -15.11 19.76 24.03
N GLN A 36 -13.95 19.12 23.84
CA GLN A 36 -12.64 19.77 24.00
C GLN A 36 -12.05 20.31 22.67
N ASN A 37 -12.79 20.23 21.55
CA ASN A 37 -12.26 20.53 20.21
C ASN A 37 -13.02 21.57 19.37
N GLU A 38 -13.86 22.44 19.96
CA GLU A 38 -14.45 23.55 19.19
C GLU A 38 -14.50 24.85 19.99
N GLU A 39 -13.48 25.69 19.82
CA GLU A 39 -13.67 27.15 19.65
C GLU A 39 -12.36 27.77 19.15
N TYR A 40 -12.33 28.16 17.87
CA TYR A 40 -11.41 29.20 17.39
C TYR A 40 -12.15 30.06 16.36
N THR A 41 -12.70 31.17 16.84
CA THR A 41 -13.13 32.30 16.02
C THR A 41 -11.89 33.00 15.45
N ILE A 42 -11.82 33.09 14.12
CA ILE A 42 -10.76 33.82 13.40
C ILE A 42 -11.10 35.31 13.45
N THR A 43 -10.35 36.08 14.22
CA THR A 43 -10.25 37.54 14.03
C THR A 43 -9.03 37.83 13.15
N GLU A 44 -9.26 38.51 12.03
CA GLU A 44 -8.22 38.96 11.11
C GLU A 44 -7.22 39.89 11.82
N THR A 45 -6.01 39.40 12.07
CA THR A 45 -4.74 40.14 11.84
C THR A 45 -3.52 39.23 12.07
N GLU A 46 -2.58 39.27 11.12
CA GLU A 46 -1.18 38.81 11.18
C GLU A 46 -0.89 37.30 11.33
N ILE A 47 -1.09 36.53 10.25
CA ILE A 47 -0.63 35.14 10.11
C ILE A 47 0.54 35.07 9.12
N LYS A 48 1.78 35.06 9.60
CA LYS A 48 2.96 34.54 8.87
C LYS A 48 4.03 34.04 9.84
N ASP A 49 3.83 32.88 10.47
CA ASP A 49 4.91 31.92 10.80
C ASP A 49 4.37 30.65 11.49
N ASP A 50 3.41 30.84 12.41
CA ASP A 50 3.05 29.80 13.39
C ASP A 50 2.17 28.65 12.83
N SER A 51 1.47 28.90 11.71
CA SER A 51 0.65 27.90 11.02
C SER A 51 1.50 26.85 10.29
N LEU A 52 2.61 27.25 9.67
CA LEU A 52 3.47 26.37 8.88
C LEU A 52 4.21 25.34 9.77
N VAL A 53 4.58 25.74 10.99
CA VAL A 53 5.24 24.84 11.96
C VAL A 53 4.26 23.79 12.51
N LYS A 54 3.01 24.18 12.79
CA LYS A 54 1.96 23.25 13.26
C LYS A 54 1.53 22.26 12.17
N ILE A 55 1.40 22.72 10.91
CA ILE A 55 1.11 21.86 9.75
C ILE A 55 2.22 20.82 9.56
N ASN A 56 3.49 21.25 9.56
CA ASN A 56 4.63 20.34 9.37
C ASN A 56 4.77 19.29 10.49
N LYS A 57 4.42 19.61 11.73
CA LYS A 57 4.45 18.66 12.84
C LYS A 57 3.32 17.62 12.74
N PHE A 58 2.12 18.06 12.34
CA PHE A 58 0.97 17.18 12.14
C PHE A 58 1.21 16.18 11.00
N ASP A 59 1.76 16.65 9.88
CA ASP A 59 1.98 15.82 8.68
C ASP A 59 2.92 14.64 8.97
N LYS A 60 4.00 14.87 9.73
CA LYS A 60 4.99 13.82 10.03
C LYS A 60 4.43 12.74 10.97
N GLN A 61 3.56 13.12 11.91
CA GLN A 61 2.89 12.18 12.82
C GLN A 61 1.86 11.31 12.08
N TYR A 62 1.12 11.89 11.12
CA TYR A 62 0.17 11.12 10.32
C TYR A 62 0.87 10.18 9.32
N GLU A 63 1.95 10.62 8.68
CA GLU A 63 2.70 9.79 7.73
C GLU A 63 3.27 8.54 8.41
N SER A 64 3.78 8.68 9.63
CA SER A 64 4.29 7.56 10.43
C SER A 64 3.20 6.70 11.09
N LYS A 65 1.92 7.11 10.99
CA LYS A 65 0.80 6.36 11.54
C LYS A 65 0.77 4.96 10.89
N TYR A 66 0.69 3.94 11.74
CA TYR A 66 0.73 2.52 11.38
C TYR A 66 2.08 1.98 10.87
N MET A 67 3.13 2.78 10.73
CA MET A 67 4.43 2.28 10.23
C MET A 67 5.09 1.28 11.17
N GLU A 68 5.09 1.56 12.48
CA GLU A 68 5.67 0.64 13.47
C GLU A 68 4.88 -0.67 13.56
N GLU A 69 3.55 -0.56 13.60
CA GLU A 69 2.65 -1.71 13.58
C GLU A 69 2.83 -2.57 12.32
N TYR A 70 2.96 -1.92 11.16
CA TYR A 70 3.27 -2.58 9.89
C TYR A 70 4.61 -3.33 9.96
N LYS A 71 5.69 -2.67 10.43
CA LYS A 71 7.01 -3.30 10.55
C LYS A 71 7.01 -4.49 11.50
N ASN A 72 6.26 -4.41 12.59
CA ASN A 72 6.13 -5.52 13.54
C ASN A 72 5.33 -6.68 12.92
N THR A 73 4.17 -6.38 12.33
CA THR A 73 3.30 -7.37 11.70
C THR A 73 3.97 -8.04 10.50
N SER A 74 4.75 -7.29 9.71
CA SER A 74 5.52 -7.81 8.58
C SER A 74 6.57 -8.82 9.01
N LYS A 75 7.29 -8.55 10.11
CA LYS A 75 8.28 -9.49 10.66
C LYS A 75 7.66 -10.77 11.21
N THR A 76 6.47 -10.67 11.80
CA THR A 76 5.78 -11.81 12.41
C THR A 76 4.68 -12.39 11.52
N TYR A 77 4.66 -12.03 10.23
CA TYR A 77 3.61 -12.46 9.33
C TYR A 77 3.69 -13.98 9.14
N VAL A 78 2.58 -14.66 9.40
CA VAL A 78 2.47 -16.11 9.21
C VAL A 78 1.16 -16.36 8.46
N PHE A 79 1.25 -17.20 7.42
CA PHE A 79 0.08 -17.69 6.70
C PHE A 79 -0.83 -18.49 7.64
N THR A 80 -2.14 -18.31 7.47
CA THR A 80 -3.16 -19.08 8.18
C THR A 80 -3.10 -20.55 7.78
N SER A 81 -3.69 -21.43 8.60
CA SER A 81 -3.69 -22.87 8.32
C SER A 81 -4.32 -23.21 6.96
N ASP A 82 -5.38 -22.50 6.58
CA ASP A 82 -6.05 -22.68 5.28
C ASP A 82 -5.16 -22.21 4.11
N GLU A 83 -4.41 -21.12 4.29
CA GLU A 83 -3.43 -20.64 3.29
C GLU A 83 -2.24 -21.60 3.16
N LEU A 84 -1.71 -22.13 4.26
CA LEU A 84 -0.62 -23.11 4.25
C LEU A 84 -1.02 -24.41 3.54
N LEU A 85 -2.26 -24.87 3.75
CA LEU A 85 -2.78 -26.04 3.05
C LEU A 85 -2.85 -25.79 1.55
N LEU A 86 -3.36 -24.62 1.14
CA LEU A 86 -3.38 -24.23 -0.27
C LEU A 86 -1.98 -24.14 -0.89
N ILE A 87 -1.00 -23.59 -0.16
CA ILE A 87 0.39 -23.51 -0.61
C ILE A 87 0.93 -24.92 -0.86
N ASN A 88 0.75 -25.85 0.08
CA ASN A 88 1.23 -27.23 -0.08
C ASN A 88 0.59 -27.94 -1.27
N ASP A 89 -0.74 -27.85 -1.41
CA ASP A 89 -1.47 -28.43 -2.54
C ASP A 89 -0.95 -27.86 -3.87
N THR A 90 -0.72 -26.54 -3.93
CA THR A 90 -0.20 -25.87 -5.12
C THR A 90 1.23 -26.31 -5.44
N VAL A 91 2.10 -26.48 -4.43
CA VAL A 91 3.47 -26.99 -4.61
C VAL A 91 3.44 -28.40 -5.18
N GLU A 92 2.57 -29.29 -4.69
CA GLU A 92 2.42 -30.65 -5.23
C GLU A 92 1.96 -30.63 -6.69
N GLU A 93 0.97 -29.81 -7.03
CA GLU A 93 0.55 -29.64 -8.42
C GLU A 93 1.67 -29.12 -9.33
N LEU A 94 2.44 -28.13 -8.88
CA LEU A 94 3.55 -27.56 -9.66
C LEU A 94 4.69 -28.57 -9.83
N LYS A 95 4.97 -29.41 -8.83
CA LYS A 95 5.93 -30.52 -8.95
C LYS A 95 5.50 -31.56 -10.00
N LEU A 96 4.21 -31.85 -10.09
CA LEU A 96 3.68 -32.79 -11.07
C LEU A 96 3.72 -32.23 -12.50
N LYS A 97 3.50 -30.92 -12.67
CA LYS A 97 3.51 -30.24 -13.97
C LYS A 97 4.92 -29.97 -14.51
N ASN A 98 5.90 -29.75 -13.62
CA ASN A 98 7.28 -29.49 -14.00
C ASN A 98 8.07 -30.80 -14.14
N THR A 99 8.29 -31.25 -15.38
CA THR A 99 9.21 -32.37 -15.70
C THR A 99 10.68 -32.02 -15.50
N ASP A 100 11.00 -30.73 -15.51
CA ASP A 100 12.35 -30.19 -15.26
C ASP A 100 12.52 -29.83 -13.78
N ASN A 101 13.72 -30.05 -13.27
CA ASN A 101 14.10 -29.96 -11.86
C ASN A 101 14.15 -28.49 -11.39
N LYS A 102 13.01 -27.77 -11.43
CA LYS A 102 12.86 -26.40 -10.92
C LYS A 102 13.14 -26.40 -9.41
N ASP A 103 13.95 -25.44 -8.95
CA ASP A 103 14.36 -25.38 -7.55
C ASP A 103 13.13 -25.28 -6.62
N LEU A 104 13.14 -26.08 -5.55
CA LEU A 104 12.04 -26.12 -4.57
C LEU A 104 11.72 -24.73 -3.99
N VAL A 105 12.74 -23.87 -3.88
CA VAL A 105 12.60 -22.49 -3.40
C VAL A 105 11.75 -21.65 -4.36
N GLU A 106 11.90 -21.84 -5.66
CA GLU A 106 11.13 -21.10 -6.66
C GLU A 106 9.69 -21.57 -6.71
N LEU A 107 9.48 -22.89 -6.58
CA LEU A 107 8.14 -23.50 -6.49
C LEU A 107 7.36 -23.00 -5.26
N LEU A 108 8.04 -22.89 -4.11
CA LEU A 108 7.43 -22.37 -2.89
C LEU A 108 7.00 -20.92 -3.05
N LYS A 109 7.85 -20.06 -3.63
CA LYS A 109 7.51 -18.65 -3.90
C LYS A 109 6.30 -18.52 -4.83
N GLU A 110 6.23 -19.35 -5.87
CA GLU A 110 5.11 -19.36 -6.80
C GLU A 110 3.81 -19.77 -6.10
N ALA A 111 3.86 -20.80 -5.24
CA ALA A 111 2.71 -21.25 -4.47
C ALA A 111 2.25 -20.22 -3.40
N GLU A 112 3.20 -19.57 -2.72
CA GLU A 112 2.91 -18.46 -1.80
C GLU A 112 2.19 -17.31 -2.53
N GLN A 113 2.66 -16.94 -3.72
CA GLN A 113 2.04 -15.90 -4.53
C GLN A 113 0.60 -16.28 -4.93
N VAL A 114 0.36 -17.55 -5.28
CA VAL A 114 -1.00 -18.04 -5.57
C VAL A 114 -1.91 -17.90 -4.35
N ALA A 115 -1.43 -18.26 -3.16
CA ALA A 115 -2.21 -18.12 -1.93
C ALA A 115 -2.51 -16.65 -1.60
N VAL A 116 -1.54 -15.76 -1.75
CA VAL A 116 -1.73 -14.31 -1.57
C VAL A 116 -2.76 -13.77 -2.59
N ASN A 117 -2.62 -14.11 -3.87
CA ASN A 117 -3.53 -13.64 -4.92
C ASN A 117 -4.98 -14.04 -4.63
N LYS A 118 -5.20 -15.29 -4.21
CA LYS A 118 -6.53 -15.78 -3.84
C LYS A 118 -7.12 -14.97 -2.67
N LYS A 119 -6.33 -14.74 -1.61
CA LYS A 119 -6.75 -13.90 -0.48
C LYS A 119 -7.13 -12.49 -0.94
N VAL A 120 -6.33 -11.91 -1.83
CA VAL A 120 -6.57 -10.55 -2.35
C VAL A 120 -7.85 -10.47 -3.18
N GLU A 121 -8.19 -11.52 -3.94
CA GLU A 121 -9.46 -11.61 -4.66
C GLU A 121 -10.66 -11.62 -3.72
N ASP A 122 -10.58 -12.37 -2.61
CA ASP A 122 -11.62 -12.43 -1.59
C ASP A 122 -11.83 -11.07 -0.91
N LEU A 123 -10.77 -10.26 -0.83
CA LEU A 123 -10.79 -8.91 -0.25
C LEU A 123 -11.37 -7.82 -1.16
N TYR A 124 -11.81 -8.12 -2.39
CA TYR A 124 -12.31 -7.09 -3.33
C TYR A 124 -13.45 -6.21 -2.77
N ASN A 125 -14.31 -6.80 -1.94
CA ASN A 125 -15.42 -6.09 -1.28
C ASN A 125 -15.04 -5.52 0.09
N SER A 126 -13.80 -5.73 0.55
CA SER A 126 -13.26 -5.08 1.74
C SER A 126 -12.78 -3.68 1.39
N TYR A 127 -13.16 -2.71 2.21
CA TYR A 127 -12.73 -1.33 2.08
C TYR A 127 -12.52 -0.72 3.45
N ILE A 128 -11.66 0.29 3.48
CA ILE A 128 -11.50 1.14 4.65
C ILE A 128 -12.04 2.53 4.36
N PHE A 129 -12.54 3.17 5.39
CA PHE A 129 -12.95 4.56 5.39
C PHE A 129 -12.06 5.29 6.39
N GLU A 130 -11.34 6.30 5.92
CA GLU A 130 -10.42 7.08 6.73
C GLU A 130 -10.72 8.56 6.68
N LEU A 131 -10.62 9.19 7.85
CA LEU A 131 -10.72 10.62 8.03
C LEU A 131 -9.32 11.20 7.91
N THR A 132 -9.07 12.00 6.87
CA THR A 132 -7.80 12.69 6.68
C THR A 132 -8.02 14.20 6.80
N PRO A 133 -6.99 14.98 7.15
CA PRO A 133 -7.12 16.44 7.22
C PRO A 133 -7.52 17.08 5.89
N LEU A 134 -7.18 16.43 4.78
CA LEU A 134 -7.46 16.90 3.43
C LEU A 134 -8.77 16.35 2.88
N GLY A 135 -9.52 15.55 3.65
CA GLY A 135 -10.80 14.98 3.25
C GLY A 135 -10.94 13.51 3.60
N ASN A 136 -12.14 12.98 3.40
CA ASN A 136 -12.43 11.58 3.67
C ASN A 136 -11.99 10.73 2.49
N VAL A 137 -11.45 9.55 2.78
CA VAL A 137 -10.96 8.62 1.77
C VAL A 137 -11.57 7.25 1.99
N ILE A 138 -12.18 6.70 0.95
CA ILE A 138 -12.49 5.27 0.87
C ILE A 138 -11.40 4.62 0.04
N MET A 139 -10.78 3.56 0.56
CA MET A 139 -9.76 2.81 -0.16
C MET A 139 -10.06 1.32 -0.14
N ARG A 140 -9.85 0.66 -1.28
CA ARG A 140 -9.87 -0.80 -1.45
C ARG A 140 -8.74 -1.23 -2.35
N TYR A 141 -8.41 -2.51 -2.35
CA TYR A 141 -7.47 -3.07 -3.32
C TYR A 141 -8.21 -3.75 -4.48
N ASN A 142 -7.74 -3.53 -5.69
CA ASN A 142 -8.28 -4.15 -6.90
C ASN A 142 -7.24 -5.10 -7.49
N SER A 143 -7.49 -6.42 -7.36
CA SER A 143 -6.59 -7.46 -7.87
C SER A 143 -6.39 -7.42 -9.37
N LYS A 144 -7.37 -6.93 -10.15
CA LYS A 144 -7.29 -6.93 -11.62
C LYS A 144 -6.36 -5.86 -12.17
N SER A 145 -6.29 -4.72 -11.49
CA SER A 145 -5.45 -3.59 -11.87
C SER A 145 -4.21 -3.45 -10.99
N GLU A 146 -4.07 -4.32 -9.98
CA GLU A 146 -2.99 -4.31 -8.99
C GLU A 146 -2.81 -2.92 -8.34
N THR A 147 -3.93 -2.24 -8.08
CA THR A 147 -3.97 -0.87 -7.57
C THR A 147 -4.80 -0.74 -6.30
N PHE A 148 -4.35 0.15 -5.41
CA PHE A 148 -5.18 0.72 -4.36
C PHE A 148 -6.11 1.74 -4.99
N ASP A 149 -7.34 1.31 -5.23
CA ASP A 149 -8.43 2.14 -5.71
C ASP A 149 -8.95 3.01 -4.56
N TYR A 150 -8.94 4.32 -4.75
CA TYR A 150 -9.44 5.25 -3.76
C TYR A 150 -10.47 6.24 -4.32
N PHE A 151 -11.38 6.63 -3.44
CA PHE A 151 -12.42 7.62 -3.69
C PHE A 151 -12.24 8.75 -2.68
N SER A 152 -12.28 9.98 -3.18
CA SER A 152 -12.13 11.19 -2.38
C SER A 152 -12.68 12.37 -3.18
N ASP A 153 -13.28 13.33 -2.49
CA ASP A 153 -13.76 14.57 -3.10
C ASP A 153 -12.61 15.56 -3.36
N ASN A 154 -11.55 15.48 -2.56
CA ASN A 154 -10.36 16.33 -2.63
C ASN A 154 -9.16 15.54 -3.18
N ALA A 155 -8.18 16.27 -3.70
CA ALA A 155 -6.90 15.68 -4.13
C ALA A 155 -6.08 15.28 -2.89
N ILE A 156 -5.79 13.98 -2.77
CA ILE A 156 -5.06 13.40 -1.63
C ILE A 156 -3.61 13.12 -2.04
N PRO A 157 -2.60 13.68 -1.35
CA PRO A 157 -1.20 13.39 -1.61
C PRO A 157 -0.84 11.91 -1.35
N TYR A 158 0.13 11.39 -2.11
CA TYR A 158 0.58 9.99 -1.95
C TYR A 158 1.07 9.66 -0.54
N ARG A 159 1.65 10.60 0.21
CA ARG A 159 2.07 10.38 1.60
C ARG A 159 0.92 9.94 2.50
N ILE A 160 -0.28 10.48 2.27
CA ILE A 160 -1.49 10.08 3.00
C ILE A 160 -2.02 8.74 2.49
N LEU A 161 -1.99 8.52 1.17
CA LEU A 161 -2.43 7.26 0.57
C LEU A 161 -1.56 6.08 1.04
N GLU A 162 -0.26 6.28 1.21
CA GLU A 162 0.68 5.31 1.81
C GLU A 162 0.30 4.94 3.25
N THR A 163 -0.10 5.92 4.08
CA THR A 163 -0.59 5.63 5.44
C THR A 163 -1.89 4.82 5.40
N ILE A 164 -2.80 5.15 4.49
CA ILE A 164 -4.11 4.50 4.38
C ILE A 164 -3.94 3.06 3.83
N SER A 165 -3.07 2.84 2.84
CA SER A 165 -2.80 1.50 2.31
C SER A 165 -2.15 0.60 3.35
N ARG A 166 -1.22 1.11 4.18
CA ARG A 166 -0.70 0.37 5.35
C ARG A 166 -1.81 -0.06 6.29
N LYS A 167 -2.75 0.83 6.62
CA LYS A 167 -3.91 0.47 7.44
C LYS A 167 -4.78 -0.60 6.76
N TYR A 168 -5.01 -0.48 5.46
CA TYR A 168 -5.81 -1.45 4.71
C TYR A 168 -5.20 -2.85 4.82
N VAL A 169 -3.88 -2.92 4.61
CA VAL A 169 -3.12 -4.17 4.65
C VAL A 169 -3.09 -4.78 6.05
N LEU A 170 -2.88 -3.97 7.09
CA LEU A 170 -2.94 -4.39 8.48
C LEU A 170 -4.33 -4.93 8.86
N ARG A 171 -5.39 -4.17 8.53
CA ARG A 171 -6.77 -4.55 8.86
C ARG A 171 -7.19 -5.86 8.21
N ASN A 172 -6.71 -6.15 7.00
CA ASN A 172 -7.04 -7.36 6.27
C ASN A 172 -5.99 -8.48 6.45
N ASN A 173 -4.98 -8.28 7.30
CA ASN A 173 -3.85 -9.21 7.52
C ASN A 173 -3.23 -9.71 6.19
N CYS A 174 -3.00 -8.82 5.24
CA CYS A 174 -2.49 -9.16 3.91
C CYS A 174 -1.16 -8.45 3.65
N VAL A 175 -0.20 -8.61 4.58
CA VAL A 175 1.06 -7.87 4.59
C VAL A 175 1.85 -7.93 3.27
N PRO A 176 1.96 -9.08 2.58
CA PRO A 176 2.67 -9.16 1.30
C PRO A 176 2.15 -8.23 0.20
N LEU A 177 0.96 -7.65 0.36
CA LEU A 177 0.33 -6.77 -0.62
C LEU A 177 0.98 -5.37 -0.68
N TYR A 178 1.58 -4.92 0.43
CA TYR A 178 2.14 -3.57 0.52
C TYR A 178 3.67 -3.63 0.40
N VAL A 179 4.22 -2.81 -0.48
CA VAL A 179 5.65 -2.70 -0.70
C VAL A 179 6.20 -1.50 0.07
N ASP A 180 7.07 -1.75 1.04
CA ASP A 180 7.83 -0.68 1.70
C ASP A 180 9.00 -0.28 0.79
N MET A 181 8.86 0.88 0.15
CA MET A 181 9.86 1.41 -0.78
C MET A 181 11.23 1.63 -0.14
N GLU A 182 11.29 2.04 1.14
CA GLU A 182 12.57 2.27 1.81
C GLU A 182 13.31 0.95 2.01
N GLN A 183 12.56 -0.11 2.34
CA GLN A 183 13.11 -1.45 2.49
C GLN A 183 13.51 -2.05 1.13
N SER A 184 12.65 -1.94 0.12
CA SER A 184 12.93 -2.43 -1.25
C SER A 184 14.19 -1.77 -1.83
N LEU A 185 14.38 -0.46 -1.62
CA LEU A 185 15.60 0.26 -2.01
C LEU A 185 16.84 -0.36 -1.36
N LYS A 186 16.84 -0.57 -0.04
CA LYS A 186 17.98 -1.15 0.69
C LYS A 186 18.31 -2.56 0.20
N GLU A 187 17.30 -3.40 -0.01
CA GLU A 187 17.49 -4.77 -0.51
C GLU A 187 18.04 -4.77 -1.94
N SER A 188 17.58 -3.86 -2.79
CA SER A 188 18.07 -3.72 -4.16
C SER A 188 19.53 -3.27 -4.21
N GLU A 189 19.93 -2.33 -3.34
CA GLU A 189 21.30 -1.83 -3.23
C GLU A 189 22.25 -2.92 -2.70
N GLU A 190 21.81 -3.73 -1.75
CA GLU A 190 22.57 -4.87 -1.24
C GLU A 190 22.78 -5.93 -2.33
N LYS A 191 21.71 -6.33 -3.02
CA LYS A 191 21.79 -7.27 -4.15
C LYS A 191 22.69 -6.76 -5.27
N ALA A 192 22.65 -5.47 -5.58
CA ALA A 192 23.54 -4.86 -6.57
C ALA A 192 25.01 -4.95 -6.14
N ARG A 193 25.32 -4.64 -4.88
CA ARG A 193 26.67 -4.76 -4.32
C ARG A 193 27.18 -6.19 -4.32
N GLU A 194 26.32 -7.17 -4.04
CA GLU A 194 26.68 -8.59 -4.10
C GLU A 194 27.01 -9.04 -5.53
N ARG A 195 26.15 -8.69 -6.50
CA ARG A 195 26.42 -8.98 -7.92
C ARG A 195 27.72 -8.35 -8.39
N GLU A 196 28.02 -7.13 -7.98
CA GLU A 196 29.29 -6.47 -8.32
C GLU A 196 30.50 -7.23 -7.75
N LYS A 197 30.40 -7.75 -6.52
CA LYS A 197 31.46 -8.57 -5.92
C LYS A 197 31.64 -9.88 -6.68
N GLU A 198 30.56 -10.58 -7.01
CA GLU A 198 30.62 -11.81 -7.80
C GLU A 198 31.23 -11.61 -9.18
N ILE A 199 30.88 -10.51 -9.86
CA ILE A 199 31.45 -10.17 -11.17
C ILE A 199 32.96 -9.93 -11.04
N LYS A 200 33.39 -9.14 -10.05
CA LYS A 200 34.82 -8.88 -9.79
C LYS A 200 35.58 -10.16 -9.45
N GLU A 201 35.01 -11.07 -8.67
CA GLU A 201 35.62 -12.36 -8.36
C GLU A 201 35.75 -13.26 -9.60
N LYS A 202 34.70 -13.33 -10.42
CA LYS A 202 34.72 -14.06 -11.71
C LYS A 202 35.74 -13.46 -12.70
N GLU A 203 35.91 -12.14 -12.72
CA GLU A 203 36.92 -11.46 -13.53
C GLU A 203 38.34 -11.75 -13.04
N LEU A 204 38.58 -11.72 -11.73
CA LEU A 204 39.86 -12.08 -11.11
C LEU A 204 40.23 -13.55 -11.35
N GLU A 205 39.25 -14.47 -11.34
CA GLU A 205 39.46 -15.88 -11.71
C GLU A 205 39.80 -16.05 -13.19
N LYS A 206 39.11 -15.32 -14.08
CA LYS A 206 39.41 -15.30 -15.52
C LYS A 206 40.81 -14.74 -15.79
N GLU A 207 41.22 -13.64 -15.15
CA GLU A 207 42.57 -13.10 -15.28
C GLU A 207 43.63 -14.11 -14.80
N LYS A 208 43.42 -14.75 -13.64
CA LYS A 208 44.33 -15.81 -13.13
C LYS A 208 44.42 -17.02 -14.07
N SER A 209 43.33 -17.40 -14.72
CA SER A 209 43.32 -18.46 -15.73
C SER A 209 44.04 -18.05 -17.02
N SER A 210 43.92 -16.78 -17.44
CA SER A 210 44.56 -16.23 -18.64
C SER A 210 46.08 -16.04 -18.51
N ILE A 211 46.57 -15.81 -17.28
CA ILE A 211 48.01 -15.70 -16.99
C ILE A 211 48.69 -17.08 -17.09
N LYS A 212 47.98 -18.17 -16.78
CA LYS A 212 48.53 -19.54 -16.92
C LYS A 212 48.68 -20.01 -18.38
N THR A 213 48.01 -19.38 -19.34
CA THR A 213 48.09 -19.75 -20.78
C THR A 213 48.90 -18.77 -21.64
N LYS A 214 49.55 -17.75 -21.07
CA LYS A 214 50.46 -16.87 -21.81
C LYS A 214 51.87 -17.48 -21.89
N ASN A 215 52.01 -18.47 -22.75
CA ASN A 215 53.27 -18.81 -23.41
C ASN A 215 52.96 -19.16 -24.88
N ILE A 216 53.76 -18.60 -25.80
CA ILE A 216 53.79 -18.92 -27.24
C ILE A 216 52.75 -18.19 -28.13
N PHE A 217 52.59 -16.87 -28.01
CA PHE A 217 52.22 -16.08 -29.19
C PHE A 217 52.98 -14.75 -29.21
N ALA A 218 53.65 -14.49 -30.34
CA ALA A 218 54.47 -13.32 -30.53
C ALA A 218 53.62 -12.05 -30.56
N SER A 219 54.00 -11.07 -29.75
CA SER A 219 53.46 -9.70 -29.82
C SER A 219 53.99 -9.01 -31.07
N PHE A 220 53.10 -8.57 -31.96
CA PHE A 220 53.47 -7.67 -33.04
C PHE A 220 53.77 -6.29 -32.45
N LYS A 221 54.96 -5.75 -32.76
CA LYS A 221 55.38 -4.42 -32.34
C LYS A 221 54.35 -3.37 -32.77
N SER A 222 53.80 -2.63 -31.81
CA SER A 222 53.00 -1.43 -32.10
C SER A 222 53.94 -0.27 -32.42
N TYR A 223 53.92 0.20 -33.67
CA TYR A 223 54.56 1.46 -34.03
C TYR A 223 53.69 2.63 -33.54
N ASN A 224 54.31 3.59 -32.85
CA ASN A 224 53.68 4.83 -32.40
C ASN A 224 53.01 5.54 -33.61
N LYS A 225 51.68 5.48 -33.69
CA LYS A 225 50.93 6.41 -34.54
C LYS A 225 50.94 7.75 -33.82
N GLN A 226 51.79 8.66 -34.32
CA GLN A 226 51.81 10.05 -33.92
C GLN A 226 50.41 10.66 -34.00
N SER A 227 50.06 11.36 -32.94
CA SER A 227 48.86 12.17 -32.76
C SER A 227 48.70 13.19 -33.89
N ILE A 228 47.65 13.04 -34.69
CA ILE A 228 47.10 14.18 -35.43
C ILE A 228 46.16 14.90 -34.47
N SER A 229 46.74 15.93 -33.85
CA SER A 229 46.03 17.05 -33.24
C SER A 229 45.08 17.64 -34.28
N ASN A 230 43.78 17.48 -34.07
CA ASN A 230 42.76 18.30 -34.74
C ASN A 230 42.00 19.08 -33.68
N ASN A 231 42.48 20.31 -33.55
CA ASN A 231 41.83 21.51 -33.04
C ASN A 231 40.32 21.52 -33.34
N ILE A 232 39.47 21.32 -32.32
CA ILE A 232 38.09 21.81 -32.32
C ILE A 232 37.86 22.49 -30.98
N GLN A 233 38.18 23.78 -30.96
CA GLN A 233 37.62 24.72 -30.01
C GLN A 233 36.17 25.02 -30.41
N ASN A 234 35.34 25.30 -29.40
CA ASN A 234 33.92 25.71 -29.44
C ASN A 234 32.89 24.59 -29.23
N ILE A 235 32.85 24.05 -28.01
CA ILE A 235 31.61 23.57 -27.38
C ILE A 235 31.40 24.44 -26.14
N PRO A 236 30.27 25.17 -25.99
CA PRO A 236 30.01 25.92 -24.77
C PRO A 236 29.81 24.95 -23.59
N PRO A 237 30.22 25.32 -22.37
CA PRO A 237 30.09 24.43 -21.22
C PRO A 237 28.59 24.16 -20.95
N PRO A 238 28.21 22.91 -20.60
CA PRO A 238 26.85 22.63 -20.18
C PRO A 238 26.53 23.44 -18.93
N ARG A 239 25.38 24.13 -18.96
CA ARG A 239 24.81 24.85 -17.82
C ARG A 239 24.72 23.91 -16.61
N ASN A 240 25.11 24.43 -15.45
CA ASN A 240 24.93 23.83 -14.13
C ASN A 240 23.48 23.36 -13.92
N GLY A 241 23.19 22.13 -14.30
CA GLY A 241 22.19 21.30 -13.64
C GLY A 241 22.94 20.51 -12.57
N SER A 242 22.41 20.48 -11.35
CA SER A 242 22.91 19.64 -10.27
C SER A 242 23.17 18.22 -10.81
N ASN A 243 24.44 17.82 -10.83
CA ASN A 243 24.85 16.44 -11.06
C ASN A 243 24.34 15.62 -9.87
N VAL A 244 23.06 15.24 -9.89
CA VAL A 244 22.62 14.03 -9.22
C VAL A 244 23.36 12.93 -9.95
N ARG A 245 24.34 12.32 -9.27
CA ARG A 245 25.03 11.12 -9.74
C ARG A 245 23.96 10.16 -10.23
N VAL A 246 24.05 9.79 -11.50
CA VAL A 246 23.24 8.75 -12.11
C VAL A 246 23.72 7.43 -11.51
N GLU A 247 23.22 7.09 -10.34
CA GLU A 247 23.33 5.74 -9.79
C GLU A 247 22.32 4.85 -10.52
N ASN A 248 22.82 3.73 -11.05
CA ASN A 248 22.13 2.61 -11.67
C ASN A 248 20.66 2.84 -12.10
N LYS A 249 20.47 3.33 -13.33
CA LYS A 249 19.13 3.48 -13.94
C LYS A 249 18.32 2.18 -13.87
N ASP A 250 18.96 1.03 -14.05
CA ASP A 250 18.28 -0.27 -14.11
C ASP A 250 17.69 -0.67 -12.76
N THR A 251 18.36 -0.40 -11.63
CA THR A 251 17.79 -0.69 -10.29
C THR A 251 16.64 0.27 -9.98
N ILE A 252 16.77 1.56 -10.32
CA ILE A 252 15.70 2.55 -10.15
C ILE A 252 14.46 2.18 -10.98
N ILE A 253 14.64 1.61 -12.17
CA ILE A 253 13.53 1.15 -13.02
C ILE A 253 12.80 -0.02 -12.38
N VAL A 254 13.51 -1.06 -11.92
CA VAL A 254 12.90 -2.24 -11.27
C VAL A 254 12.11 -1.84 -10.01
N ILE A 255 12.67 -0.97 -9.19
CA ILE A 255 12.02 -0.50 -7.95
C ILE A 255 10.74 0.29 -8.24
N LYS A 256 10.70 1.00 -9.38
CA LYS A 256 9.48 1.70 -9.83
C LYS A 256 8.41 0.73 -10.32
N GLU A 257 8.78 -0.43 -10.85
CA GLU A 257 7.83 -1.46 -11.29
C GLU A 257 7.12 -2.11 -10.11
N GLU A 258 7.84 -2.33 -9.00
CA GLU A 258 7.34 -2.96 -7.77
C GLU A 258 6.63 -1.99 -6.80
N ALA A 259 6.59 -0.69 -7.09
CA ALA A 259 6.01 0.30 -6.19
C ALA A 259 4.48 0.19 -6.06
N ASN A 260 3.95 0.54 -4.88
CA ASN A 260 2.51 0.62 -4.65
C ASN A 260 1.84 1.58 -5.66
N ARG A 261 0.77 1.11 -6.32
CA ARG A 261 0.01 1.90 -7.29
C ARG A 261 -1.30 2.38 -6.71
N TYR A 262 -1.64 3.64 -6.95
CA TYR A 262 -2.87 4.27 -6.49
C TYR A 262 -3.68 4.79 -7.66
N SER A 263 -4.98 4.52 -7.66
CA SER A 263 -5.89 4.96 -8.71
C SER A 263 -7.08 5.71 -8.11
N HIS A 264 -7.30 6.95 -8.55
CA HIS A 264 -8.46 7.74 -8.17
C HIS A 264 -9.67 7.32 -8.99
N GLN A 265 -10.63 6.67 -8.34
CA GLN A 265 -11.81 6.12 -9.01
C GLN A 265 -13.02 7.07 -9.01
N GLY A 266 -12.86 8.27 -8.43
CA GLY A 266 -13.86 9.33 -8.43
C GLY A 266 -14.15 9.90 -7.05
N LYS A 267 -15.26 10.62 -6.95
CA LYS A 267 -15.73 11.22 -5.70
C LYS A 267 -16.33 10.17 -4.77
N MET A 268 -16.50 10.52 -3.51
CA MET A 268 -17.05 9.59 -2.51
C MET A 268 -18.46 9.10 -2.89
N VAL A 269 -19.24 9.97 -3.52
CA VAL A 269 -20.59 9.66 -4.02
C VAL A 269 -20.61 8.59 -5.13
N ASN A 270 -19.48 8.37 -5.82
CA ASN A 270 -19.37 7.34 -6.85
C ASN A 270 -19.12 5.95 -6.27
N PHE A 271 -18.78 5.84 -4.98
CA PHE A 271 -18.53 4.56 -4.35
C PHE A 271 -19.83 3.82 -4.06
N ASN A 272 -19.91 2.56 -4.49
CA ASN A 272 -21.05 1.71 -4.24
C ASN A 272 -20.75 0.76 -3.08
N PHE A 273 -21.27 1.08 -1.89
CA PHE A 273 -21.11 0.27 -0.68
C PHE A 273 -21.79 -1.10 -0.79
N LEU A 274 -22.87 -1.19 -1.57
CA LEU A 274 -23.66 -2.40 -1.65
C LEU A 274 -23.11 -3.33 -2.72
N LYS A 275 -22.82 -4.58 -2.33
CA LYS A 275 -22.52 -5.64 -3.31
C LYS A 275 -23.71 -5.79 -4.25
N LYS A 276 -23.47 -5.63 -5.55
CA LYS A 276 -24.49 -5.87 -6.56
C LYS A 276 -24.85 -7.35 -6.51
N ILE A 277 -26.15 -7.65 -6.41
CA ILE A 277 -26.64 -9.03 -6.39
C ILE A 277 -26.32 -9.68 -7.74
N ASP A 278 -25.58 -10.78 -7.72
CA ASP A 278 -25.37 -11.57 -8.92
C ASP A 278 -26.63 -12.38 -9.22
N LYS A 279 -27.39 -11.93 -10.23
CA LYS A 279 -28.63 -12.59 -10.67
C LYS A 279 -28.41 -13.97 -11.29
N LYS A 280 -27.15 -14.38 -11.54
CA LYS A 280 -26.83 -15.75 -11.98
C LYS A 280 -26.88 -16.74 -10.82
N ILE A 281 -26.56 -16.27 -9.62
CA ILE A 281 -26.49 -17.07 -8.40
C ILE A 281 -27.88 -17.22 -7.77
N VAL A 282 -28.70 -16.18 -7.86
CA VAL A 282 -30.02 -16.14 -7.23
C VAL A 282 -31.12 -16.40 -8.27
N ASN A 283 -32.12 -17.22 -7.92
CA ASN A 283 -33.28 -17.46 -8.79
C ASN A 283 -34.01 -16.17 -9.15
N LYS A 284 -34.82 -16.16 -10.21
CA LYS A 284 -35.59 -14.97 -10.67
C LYS A 284 -36.43 -14.28 -9.56
N LYS A 285 -36.82 -15.03 -8.52
CA LYS A 285 -37.54 -14.53 -7.33
C LYS A 285 -36.64 -13.94 -6.24
N LEU A 286 -35.34 -13.81 -6.49
CA LEU A 286 -34.30 -13.49 -5.51
C LEU A 286 -34.29 -14.44 -4.29
N ALA A 287 -34.87 -15.64 -4.44
CA ALA A 287 -34.91 -16.66 -3.40
C ALA A 287 -33.69 -17.58 -3.50
N LEU A 288 -33.00 -17.75 -2.37
CA LEU A 288 -31.90 -18.69 -2.18
C LEU A 288 -32.48 -19.94 -1.49
N SER A 289 -32.41 -21.12 -2.11
CA SER A 289 -32.82 -22.33 -1.40
C SER A 289 -31.75 -22.75 -0.38
N PHE A 290 -32.13 -23.53 0.63
CA PHE A 290 -31.17 -24.04 1.61
C PHE A 290 -30.09 -24.93 0.96
N ALA A 291 -30.45 -25.66 -0.10
CA ALA A 291 -29.50 -26.45 -0.87
C ALA A 291 -28.48 -25.56 -1.61
N ASP A 292 -28.96 -24.48 -2.25
CA ASP A 292 -28.09 -23.50 -2.92
C ASP A 292 -27.17 -22.80 -1.91
N PHE A 293 -27.69 -22.40 -0.74
CA PHE A 293 -26.91 -21.82 0.35
C PHE A 293 -25.81 -22.76 0.83
N LYS A 294 -26.13 -24.04 1.02
CA LYS A 294 -25.16 -25.06 1.45
C LYS A 294 -24.08 -25.32 0.39
N ALA A 295 -24.43 -25.26 -0.89
CA ALA A 295 -23.48 -25.43 -2.00
C ALA A 295 -22.49 -24.26 -2.15
N MET A 296 -22.83 -23.06 -1.66
CA MET A 296 -21.99 -21.87 -1.80
C MET A 296 -20.75 -21.88 -0.90
N ASN A 297 -20.58 -22.84 0.02
CA ASN A 297 -19.42 -22.92 0.93
C ASN A 297 -18.98 -21.55 1.47
N ILE A 298 -19.95 -20.71 1.88
CA ILE A 298 -19.66 -19.45 2.55
C ILE A 298 -19.17 -19.83 3.94
N LYS A 299 -17.85 -19.98 4.07
CA LYS A 299 -17.14 -20.06 5.35
C LYS A 299 -17.08 -18.68 5.98
#